data_AF-A0A8S2N5U7-F1
#
_entry.id   AF-A0A8S2N5U7-F1
#
_cell.length_a   1.000
_cell.length_b   1.000
_cell.length_c   1.000
_cell.angle_alpha   90.00
_cell.angle_beta   90.00
_cell.angle_gamma   90.00
#
_symmetry.space_group_name_H-M   'P 1'
#
loop_
_entity.id
_entity.type
_entity.pdbx_description
1 polymer ?
#
loop_
_entity_poly.entity_id
_entity_poly.type
_entity_poly.pdbx_seq_one_letter_code
_entity_poly.pdbx_strand_id
1 'polypeptide(L)'
;MYPCFILILIYLIPNINSKCIWYEGIRPGFNELYLNGEPKPLPLNEIHLLNEMCPHLAKQQGDSPRLCCDGKQLAEMQKNKDLLDNLIGRCPSCYYNLLHIFCEMTCSPNQDQFVWPLEIINITRPNESENTNETGPSEEKIHVGWESPDYVDPEDAEQSETNDQKELVTPKPIEKVSVVRKLRYYVLEKQASAFIDSCWSVRVNFQYAIDLLCGSINRACDYKKLFNYIGLESSQSPLKIEFVFVNGSSYDQDLNRTFHPPQGSMFSCDQPVILPHISRQKCTCMINISLHRRI
;
A
#
# COMPACT_ATOMS: atom_id res chain seq x y z
N MET A 1 -40.32 28.68 38.79
CA MET A 1 -38.92 28.31 39.14
C MET A 1 -38.75 26.82 38.92
N TYR A 2 -38.14 26.42 37.80
CA TYR A 2 -37.47 25.12 37.65
C TYR A 2 -36.21 25.42 36.83
N PRO A 3 -35.00 25.24 37.37
CA PRO A 3 -33.80 25.54 36.61
C PRO A 3 -33.56 24.42 35.60
N CYS A 4 -33.41 24.83 34.34
CA CYS A 4 -33.01 23.99 33.23
C CYS A 4 -31.54 23.59 33.43
N PHE A 5 -31.30 22.38 33.96
CA PHE A 5 -29.96 21.80 33.98
C PHE A 5 -29.60 21.35 32.57
N ILE A 6 -28.83 22.18 31.87
CA ILE A 6 -28.14 21.80 30.64
C ILE A 6 -27.01 20.83 31.05
N LEU A 7 -27.29 19.53 30.97
CA LEU A 7 -26.26 18.50 31.00
C LEU A 7 -25.49 18.55 29.68
N ILE A 8 -24.37 19.28 29.67
CA ILE A 8 -23.35 19.12 28.63
C ILE A 8 -22.71 17.75 28.87
N LEU A 9 -23.23 16.73 28.18
CA LEU A 9 -22.52 15.48 27.93
C LEU A 9 -21.29 15.84 27.10
N ILE A 10 -20.18 16.13 27.78
CA ILE A 10 -18.85 16.04 27.18
C ILE A 10 -18.69 14.55 26.85
N TYR A 11 -19.08 14.17 25.64
CA TYR A 11 -18.68 12.90 25.07
C TYR A 11 -17.17 12.87 25.18
N LEU A 12 -16.64 11.96 26.01
CA LEU A 12 -15.26 11.55 25.93
C LEU A 12 -15.09 10.96 24.52
N ILE A 13 -14.73 11.81 23.57
CA ILE A 13 -14.26 11.35 22.27
C ILE A 13 -13.04 10.50 22.62
N PRO A 14 -13.06 9.18 22.35
CA PRO A 14 -11.87 8.38 22.58
C PRO A 14 -10.73 9.06 21.85
N ASN A 15 -9.67 9.38 22.60
CA ASN A 15 -8.46 9.99 22.06
C ASN A 15 -7.76 8.92 21.23
N ILE A 16 -8.31 8.64 20.04
CA ILE A 16 -7.68 7.80 19.05
C ILE A 16 -6.53 8.64 18.54
N ASN A 17 -5.35 8.42 19.13
CA ASN A 17 -4.12 9.00 18.63
C ASN A 17 -3.88 8.41 17.24
N SER A 18 -4.36 9.09 16.20
CA SER A 18 -4.12 8.74 14.81
C SER A 18 -2.63 8.88 14.52
N LYS A 19 -1.97 7.77 14.22
CA LYS A 19 -0.53 7.71 13.99
C LYS A 19 -0.19 6.85 12.76
N CYS A 20 0.84 7.29 12.08
CA CYS A 20 1.42 6.66 10.90
C CYS A 20 2.67 5.85 11.27
N ILE A 21 3.02 4.88 10.42
CA ILE A 21 4.31 4.20 10.44
C ILE A 21 5.21 4.60 9.26
N TRP A 22 4.61 5.11 8.17
CA TRP A 22 5.30 5.70 7.04
C TRP A 22 4.59 6.93 6.52
N TYR A 23 5.32 7.69 5.71
CA TYR A 23 4.77 8.74 4.86
C TYR A 23 5.74 8.95 3.70
N GLU A 24 5.24 9.42 2.56
CA GLU A 24 6.03 9.70 1.35
C GLU A 24 6.52 8.44 0.60
N GLY A 25 6.10 8.35 -0.66
CA GLY A 25 6.56 7.31 -1.59
C GLY A 25 7.87 7.71 -2.25
N ILE A 26 8.96 6.99 -1.99
CA ILE A 26 10.26 7.24 -2.62
C ILE A 26 10.33 6.60 -4.02
N ARG A 27 9.89 5.34 -4.12
CA ARG A 27 9.77 4.53 -5.35
C ARG A 27 8.83 3.34 -5.08
N PRO A 28 8.41 2.55 -6.10
CA PRO A 28 7.47 1.44 -5.89
C PRO A 28 7.90 0.49 -4.77
N GLY A 29 7.10 0.39 -3.72
CA GLY A 29 7.36 -0.47 -2.55
C GLY A 29 8.31 0.08 -1.49
N PHE A 30 8.85 1.29 -1.68
CA PHE A 30 9.74 1.96 -0.74
C PHE A 30 9.05 3.21 -0.20
N ASN A 31 8.49 3.09 1.00
CA ASN A 31 7.87 4.19 1.73
C ASN A 31 8.82 4.66 2.83
N GLU A 32 8.99 5.98 2.97
CA GLU A 32 9.86 6.55 4.00
C GLU A 32 9.28 6.34 5.40
N LEU A 33 10.14 5.93 6.33
CA LEU A 33 9.77 5.63 7.71
C LEU A 33 9.27 6.89 8.41
N TYR A 34 8.09 6.83 9.02
CA TYR A 34 7.46 7.95 9.72
C TYR A 34 6.77 7.48 11.00
N LEU A 35 7.53 6.77 11.85
CA LEU A 35 7.03 6.18 13.09
C LEU A 35 6.41 7.22 14.02
N ASN A 36 5.19 6.94 14.50
CA ASN A 36 4.41 7.82 15.36
C ASN A 36 4.12 9.20 14.74
N GLY A 37 4.21 9.29 13.42
CA GLY A 37 3.92 10.49 12.68
C GLY A 37 2.43 10.80 12.65
N GLU A 38 2.06 12.06 12.46
CA GLU A 38 0.65 12.44 12.35
C GLU A 38 0.16 12.33 10.90
N PRO A 39 -1.07 11.87 10.65
CA PRO A 39 -1.64 11.87 9.30
C PRO A 39 -1.64 13.28 8.72
N LYS A 40 -1.24 13.42 7.46
CA LYS A 40 -1.12 14.71 6.78
C LYS A 40 -2.30 14.94 5.82
N PRO A 41 -2.75 16.19 5.65
CA PRO A 41 -3.81 16.50 4.68
C PRO A 41 -3.34 16.18 3.25
N LEU A 42 -4.17 15.47 2.49
CA LEU A 42 -3.92 15.24 1.06
C LEU A 42 -4.15 16.55 0.26
N PRO A 43 -3.22 16.95 -0.62
CA PRO A 43 -3.41 18.10 -1.50
C PRO A 43 -4.72 18.03 -2.30
N LEU A 44 -5.42 19.16 -2.43
CA LEU A 44 -6.74 19.21 -3.07
C LEU A 44 -6.74 18.72 -4.53
N ASN A 45 -5.64 18.94 -5.25
CA ASN A 45 -5.45 18.46 -6.62
C ASN A 45 -5.28 16.92 -6.71
N GLU A 46 -4.96 16.23 -5.61
CA GLU A 46 -4.74 14.78 -5.56
C GLU A 46 -5.95 14.00 -5.02
N ILE A 47 -7.01 14.70 -4.57
CA ILE A 47 -8.24 14.10 -4.04
C ILE A 47 -8.90 13.14 -5.04
N HIS A 48 -8.74 13.39 -6.34
CA HIS A 48 -9.27 12.51 -7.38
C HIS A 48 -8.66 11.09 -7.31
N LEU A 49 -7.35 10.98 -7.01
CA LEU A 49 -6.66 9.69 -6.83
C LEU A 49 -7.23 8.94 -5.62
N LEU A 50 -7.50 9.67 -4.53
CA LEU A 50 -8.10 9.07 -3.34
C LEU A 50 -9.53 8.57 -3.59
N ASN A 51 -10.35 9.37 -4.27
CA ASN A 51 -11.71 8.97 -4.61
C ASN A 51 -11.75 7.75 -5.53
N GLU A 52 -10.77 7.63 -6.42
CA GLU A 52 -10.67 6.50 -7.33
C GLU A 52 -10.20 5.23 -6.61
N MET A 53 -9.12 5.33 -5.82
CA MET A 53 -8.46 4.16 -5.23
C MET A 53 -9.02 3.78 -3.86
N CYS A 54 -9.28 4.76 -2.99
CA CYS A 54 -9.71 4.53 -1.60
C CYS A 54 -10.93 5.39 -1.23
N PRO A 55 -12.08 5.23 -1.93
CA PRO A 55 -13.25 6.08 -1.73
C PRO A 55 -13.81 6.06 -0.31
N HIS A 56 -13.57 4.99 0.46
CA HIS A 56 -14.00 4.89 1.87
C HIS A 56 -13.17 5.77 2.82
N LEU A 57 -11.97 6.20 2.41
CA LEU A 57 -11.13 7.12 3.17
C LEU A 57 -11.32 8.59 2.75
N ALA A 58 -12.06 8.83 1.66
CA ALA A 58 -12.45 10.17 1.26
C ALA A 58 -13.46 10.74 2.27
N LYS A 59 -13.12 11.87 2.89
CA LYS A 59 -14.05 12.59 3.78
C LYS A 59 -15.17 13.25 2.98
N GLN A 60 -16.31 13.45 3.63
CA GLN A 60 -17.41 14.27 3.12
C GLN A 60 -17.04 15.77 3.14
N GLN A 61 -17.63 16.54 2.22
CA GLN A 61 -17.26 17.89 1.77
C GLN A 61 -16.74 18.88 2.85
N GLY A 62 -15.61 19.53 2.54
CA GLY A 62 -15.13 20.76 3.19
C GLY A 62 -13.67 20.71 3.63
N ASP A 63 -13.21 19.55 4.12
CA ASP A 63 -11.87 19.37 4.66
C ASP A 63 -11.04 18.37 3.84
N SER A 64 -9.73 18.64 3.73
CA SER A 64 -8.79 17.68 3.19
C SER A 64 -8.70 16.43 4.10
N PRO A 65 -8.84 15.21 3.55
CA PRO A 65 -8.65 13.97 4.29
C PRO A 65 -7.21 13.89 4.79
N ARG A 66 -7.05 13.58 6.07
CA ARG A 66 -5.73 13.37 6.67
C ARG A 66 -5.40 11.89 6.61
N LEU A 67 -4.27 11.56 6.00
CA LEU A 67 -3.90 10.19 5.63
C LEU A 67 -2.43 9.91 5.98
N CYS A 68 -2.10 8.63 6.07
CA CYS A 68 -0.71 8.17 6.19
C CYS A 68 -0.07 7.86 4.81
N CYS A 69 -0.63 8.43 3.74
CA CYS A 69 -0.08 8.34 2.40
C CYS A 69 -0.10 9.69 1.67
N ASP A 70 0.74 9.83 0.65
CA ASP A 70 0.78 10.97 -0.27
C ASP A 70 0.21 10.62 -1.66
N GLY A 71 0.17 11.61 -2.56
CA GLY A 71 -0.25 11.40 -3.94
C GLY A 71 0.64 10.43 -4.72
N LYS A 72 1.94 10.36 -4.43
CA LYS A 72 2.87 9.43 -5.10
C LYS A 72 2.49 7.98 -4.79
N GLN A 73 2.16 7.67 -3.53
CA GLN A 73 1.70 6.35 -3.11
C GLN A 73 0.34 6.01 -3.71
N LEU A 74 -0.61 6.95 -3.75
CA LEU A 74 -1.91 6.74 -4.40
C LEU A 74 -1.77 6.52 -5.91
N ALA A 75 -0.89 7.28 -6.58
CA ALA A 75 -0.59 7.10 -7.99
C ALA A 75 0.07 5.73 -8.26
N GLU A 76 0.94 5.25 -7.36
CA GLU A 76 1.52 3.91 -7.47
C GLU A 76 0.49 2.80 -7.26
N MET A 77 -0.43 2.97 -6.31
CA MET A 77 -1.59 2.09 -6.18
C MET A 77 -2.42 2.08 -7.47
N GLN A 78 -2.62 3.25 -8.09
CA GLN A 78 -3.33 3.37 -9.36
C GLN A 78 -2.58 2.70 -10.52
N LYS A 79 -1.24 2.66 -10.55
CA LYS A 79 -0.54 1.90 -11.61
C LYS A 79 -0.80 0.39 -11.54
N ASN A 80 -1.02 -0.14 -10.34
CA ASN A 80 -1.40 -1.55 -10.16
C ASN A 80 -2.86 -1.84 -10.52
N LYS A 81 -3.65 -0.80 -10.85
CA LYS A 81 -5.04 -0.89 -11.25
C LYS A 81 -5.25 -1.75 -12.48
N ASP A 82 -4.44 -1.63 -13.53
CA ASP A 82 -4.65 -2.39 -14.77
C ASP A 82 -4.60 -3.90 -14.54
N LEU A 83 -3.70 -4.35 -13.67
CA LEU A 83 -3.64 -5.75 -13.25
C LEU A 83 -4.94 -6.16 -12.54
N LEU A 84 -5.38 -5.35 -11.57
CA LEU A 84 -6.60 -5.63 -10.81
C LEU A 84 -7.86 -5.55 -11.67
N ASP A 85 -7.95 -4.61 -12.61
CA ASP A 85 -9.07 -4.44 -13.52
C ASP A 85 -9.23 -5.68 -14.41
N ASN A 86 -8.12 -6.15 -14.98
CA ASN A 86 -8.09 -7.32 -15.83
C ASN A 86 -8.43 -8.61 -15.06
N LEU A 87 -8.00 -8.71 -13.80
CA LEU A 87 -8.24 -9.89 -12.97
C LEU A 87 -9.63 -9.91 -12.34
N ILE A 88 -10.02 -8.82 -11.67
CA ILE A 88 -11.20 -8.78 -10.80
C ILE A 88 -12.14 -7.59 -11.06
N GLY A 89 -11.82 -6.68 -11.99
CA GLY A 89 -12.65 -5.51 -12.32
C GLY A 89 -14.06 -5.84 -12.85
N ARG A 90 -14.30 -7.09 -13.27
CA ARG A 90 -15.63 -7.59 -13.65
C ARG A 90 -16.60 -7.75 -12.47
N CYS A 91 -16.09 -7.71 -11.24
CA CYS A 91 -16.86 -7.81 -10.01
C CYS A 91 -16.50 -6.67 -9.04
N PRO A 92 -17.33 -5.60 -8.99
CA PRO A 92 -17.05 -4.41 -8.20
C PRO A 92 -16.85 -4.66 -6.69
N SER A 93 -17.62 -5.57 -6.08
CA SER A 93 -17.48 -5.87 -4.65
C SER A 93 -16.19 -6.64 -4.33
N CYS A 94 -15.83 -7.62 -5.15
CA CYS A 94 -14.52 -8.29 -5.08
C CYS A 94 -13.36 -7.28 -5.19
N TYR A 95 -13.45 -6.40 -6.18
CA TYR A 95 -12.47 -5.35 -6.41
C TYR A 95 -12.36 -4.40 -5.22
N TYR A 96 -13.50 -3.89 -4.73
CA TYR A 96 -13.56 -3.02 -3.56
C TYR A 96 -12.97 -3.69 -2.32
N ASN A 97 -13.32 -4.95 -2.02
CA ASN A 97 -12.86 -5.63 -0.82
C ASN A 97 -11.33 -5.79 -0.80
N LEU A 98 -10.72 -6.08 -1.96
CA LEU A 98 -9.26 -6.11 -2.08
C LEU A 98 -8.65 -4.74 -1.84
N LEU A 99 -9.17 -3.72 -2.53
CA LEU A 99 -8.69 -2.35 -2.37
C LEU A 99 -8.82 -1.87 -0.94
N HIS A 100 -9.93 -2.17 -0.25
CA HIS A 100 -10.14 -1.77 1.14
C HIS A 100 -9.00 -2.25 2.05
N ILE A 101 -8.56 -3.51 1.92
CA ILE A 101 -7.46 -4.06 2.71
C ILE A 101 -6.16 -3.30 2.45
N PHE A 102 -5.82 -3.05 1.19
CA PHE A 102 -4.58 -2.34 0.85
C PHE A 102 -4.63 -0.83 1.12
N CYS A 103 -5.81 -0.20 1.01
CA CYS A 103 -6.04 1.20 1.35
C CYS A 103 -5.92 1.43 2.86
N GLU A 104 -6.49 0.55 3.68
CA GLU A 104 -6.35 0.66 5.14
C GLU A 104 -4.88 0.52 5.55
N MET A 105 -4.17 -0.46 5.00
CA MET A 105 -2.72 -0.61 5.24
C MET A 105 -1.94 0.63 4.80
N THR A 106 -2.25 1.21 3.64
CA THR A 106 -1.41 2.24 3.01
C THR A 106 -1.69 3.65 3.50
N CYS A 107 -2.97 3.99 3.65
CA CYS A 107 -3.43 5.37 3.77
C CYS A 107 -4.19 5.68 5.05
N SER A 108 -4.66 4.67 5.80
CA SER A 108 -5.47 4.90 6.99
C SER A 108 -4.78 5.82 7.99
N PRO A 109 -5.49 6.80 8.59
CA PRO A 109 -4.89 7.69 9.58
C PRO A 109 -4.50 6.99 10.90
N ASN A 110 -4.97 5.76 11.12
CA ASN A 110 -4.71 4.98 12.33
C ASN A 110 -3.79 3.78 12.06
N GLN A 111 -2.90 3.92 11.08
CA GLN A 111 -2.05 2.84 10.55
C GLN A 111 -1.29 2.08 11.65
N ASP A 112 -0.77 2.77 12.66
CA ASP A 112 0.01 2.17 13.75
C ASP A 112 -0.79 1.21 14.65
N GLN A 113 -2.13 1.21 14.53
CA GLN A 113 -2.99 0.30 15.26
C GLN A 113 -2.95 -1.12 14.70
N PHE A 114 -2.53 -1.29 13.45
CA PHE A 114 -2.62 -2.58 12.76
C PHE A 114 -1.49 -2.84 11.76
N VAL A 115 -0.57 -1.91 11.55
CA VAL A 115 0.64 -2.12 10.73
C VAL A 115 1.87 -1.89 11.59
N TRP A 116 2.90 -2.72 11.40
CA TRP A 116 4.17 -2.58 12.10
C TRP A 116 5.36 -2.89 11.17
N PRO A 117 6.39 -2.02 11.09
CA PRO A 117 7.59 -2.32 10.30
C PRO A 117 8.42 -3.41 10.97
N LEU A 118 8.78 -4.44 10.20
CA LEU A 118 9.65 -5.55 10.64
C LEU A 118 11.09 -5.36 10.16
N GLU A 119 11.27 -4.79 8.98
CA GLU A 119 12.59 -4.53 8.39
C GLU A 119 12.64 -3.12 7.84
N ILE A 120 13.66 -2.37 8.28
CA ILE A 120 13.95 -1.00 7.88
C ILE A 120 15.36 -0.98 7.32
N ILE A 121 15.54 -0.31 6.19
CA ILE A 121 16.85 -0.13 5.58
C ILE A 121 17.08 1.34 5.25
N ASN A 122 18.34 1.71 5.01
CA ASN A 122 18.69 3.03 4.53
C ASN A 122 18.98 2.97 3.03
N ILE A 123 18.40 3.89 2.27
CA ILE A 123 18.65 4.06 0.83
C ILE A 123 19.04 5.49 0.53
N THR A 124 19.69 5.69 -0.61
CA THR A 124 19.89 7.02 -1.19
C THR A 124 18.61 7.46 -1.91
N ARG A 125 18.11 8.66 -1.62
CA ARG A 125 16.97 9.23 -2.35
C ARG A 125 17.39 9.47 -3.81
N PRO A 126 16.61 9.01 -4.81
CA PRO A 126 16.88 9.34 -6.21
C PRO A 126 16.83 10.86 -6.40
N ASN A 127 17.75 11.41 -7.20
CA ASN A 127 17.69 12.82 -7.56
C ASN A 127 16.48 13.04 -8.47
N GLU A 128 15.56 13.95 -8.11
CA GLU A 128 14.36 14.31 -8.90
C GLU A 128 14.66 14.86 -10.31
N SER A 129 15.93 14.97 -10.72
CA SER A 129 16.38 15.51 -12.00
C SER A 129 16.81 14.48 -13.04
N GLU A 130 16.66 13.17 -12.79
CA GLU A 130 16.86 12.18 -13.85
C GLU A 130 15.61 12.09 -14.72
N ASN A 131 15.68 12.75 -15.89
CA ASN A 131 14.76 12.53 -16.99
C ASN A 131 14.67 11.03 -17.29
N THR A 132 13.43 10.53 -17.27
CA THR A 132 13.06 9.16 -17.62
C THR A 132 13.64 8.75 -18.97
N ASN A 133 14.61 7.85 -18.95
CA ASN A 133 14.79 6.78 -19.92
C ASN A 133 15.36 5.57 -19.17
N GLU A 134 14.67 4.44 -19.32
CA GLU A 134 14.75 3.22 -18.52
C GLU A 134 16.16 2.63 -18.35
N THR A 135 16.46 2.13 -17.14
CA THR A 135 16.83 0.73 -16.89
C THR A 135 16.89 0.49 -15.37
N GLY A 136 16.59 -0.75 -14.95
CA GLY A 136 16.36 -1.15 -13.55
C GLY A 136 17.54 -0.96 -12.59
N PRO A 137 17.34 -1.31 -11.30
CA PRO A 137 18.19 -0.87 -10.21
C PRO A 137 19.62 -1.45 -10.30
N SER A 138 20.62 -0.57 -10.26
CA SER A 138 21.98 -0.95 -9.89
C SER A 138 22.00 -1.29 -8.39
N GLU A 139 21.90 -2.58 -8.07
CA GLU A 139 22.34 -3.07 -6.77
C GLU A 139 23.86 -2.94 -6.71
N GLU A 140 24.37 -1.95 -5.98
CA GLU A 140 25.80 -1.80 -5.77
C GLU A 140 26.28 -2.88 -4.78
N LYS A 141 26.72 -4.03 -5.30
CA LYS A 141 27.60 -4.95 -4.57
C LYS A 141 28.97 -4.29 -4.46
N ILE A 142 29.21 -3.59 -3.35
CA ILE A 142 30.52 -3.02 -3.04
C ILE A 142 31.51 -4.18 -2.81
N HIS A 143 32.39 -4.41 -3.79
CA HIS A 143 33.57 -5.24 -3.64
C HIS A 143 34.69 -4.33 -3.11
N VAL A 144 34.97 -4.39 -1.80
CA VAL A 144 36.13 -3.70 -1.21
C VAL A 144 37.38 -4.56 -1.42
N GLY A 145 38.19 -4.17 -2.40
CA GLY A 145 39.56 -4.63 -2.57
C GLY A 145 40.45 -3.43 -2.83
N TRP A 146 41.28 -3.09 -1.85
CA TRP A 146 42.31 -2.07 -1.96
C TRP A 146 43.54 -2.69 -2.61
N GLU A 147 44.02 -2.13 -3.72
CA GLU A 147 45.44 -2.19 -4.10
C GLU A 147 45.81 -1.01 -5.00
N SER A 148 47.07 -0.60 -4.84
CA SER A 148 47.66 0.74 -5.02
C SER A 148 47.81 1.27 -6.45
N PRO A 149 48.04 2.60 -6.60
CA PRO A 149 48.21 3.25 -7.89
C PRO A 149 49.56 2.88 -8.50
N ASP A 150 49.64 2.82 -9.82
CA ASP A 150 50.73 3.44 -10.58
C ASP A 150 50.55 3.28 -12.10
N TYR A 151 51.14 4.25 -12.80
CA TYR A 151 51.54 4.27 -14.21
C TYR A 151 50.67 5.09 -15.18
N VAL A 152 51.16 6.30 -15.45
CA VAL A 152 50.80 7.21 -16.53
C VAL A 152 51.73 6.93 -17.72
N ASP A 153 51.17 6.80 -18.92
CA ASP A 153 51.93 6.89 -20.18
C ASP A 153 51.41 8.11 -20.98
N PRO A 154 52.27 9.03 -21.46
CA PRO A 154 51.85 10.30 -22.06
C PRO A 154 52.08 10.33 -23.58
N GLU A 155 51.01 10.40 -24.38
CA GLU A 155 50.97 10.77 -25.81
C GLU A 155 49.47 10.65 -26.19
N ASP A 156 48.68 11.63 -26.62
CA ASP A 156 48.93 12.79 -27.46
C ASP A 156 48.11 14.01 -26.98
N ALA A 157 48.72 15.18 -27.09
CA ALA A 157 48.07 16.47 -26.96
C ALA A 157 47.50 16.89 -28.31
N GLU A 158 46.20 17.12 -28.39
CA GLU A 158 45.68 18.10 -29.35
C GLU A 158 44.54 18.92 -28.74
N GLN A 159 44.72 20.23 -28.84
CA GLN A 159 43.94 21.28 -28.22
C GLN A 159 42.62 21.49 -28.97
N SER A 160 41.52 21.61 -28.23
CA SER A 160 40.49 22.58 -28.59
C SER A 160 39.92 23.21 -27.33
N GLU A 161 40.34 24.46 -27.09
CA GLU A 161 39.67 25.36 -26.18
C GLU A 161 38.30 25.73 -26.77
N THR A 162 37.23 25.29 -26.13
CA THR A 162 35.95 26.01 -26.17
C THR A 162 35.53 26.32 -24.75
N ASN A 163 35.50 27.62 -24.48
CA ASN A 163 35.13 28.25 -23.24
C ASN A 163 33.62 28.07 -23.00
N ASP A 164 33.22 26.93 -22.43
CA ASP A 164 31.93 26.80 -21.77
C ASP A 164 32.16 26.91 -20.26
N GLN A 165 31.59 27.96 -19.67
CA GLN A 165 31.50 28.12 -18.23
C GLN A 165 30.67 26.94 -17.68
N LYS A 166 31.36 25.84 -17.35
CA LYS A 166 30.78 24.76 -16.55
C LYS A 166 30.61 25.33 -15.15
N GLU A 167 29.42 25.84 -14.89
CA GLU A 167 28.92 26.10 -13.54
C GLU A 167 29.31 24.88 -12.70
N LEU A 168 30.08 25.13 -11.64
CA LEU A 168 30.50 24.11 -10.70
C LEU A 168 29.22 23.59 -10.04
N VAL A 169 28.60 22.57 -10.65
CA VAL A 169 27.51 21.82 -10.05
C VAL A 169 28.12 21.14 -8.84
N THR A 170 28.05 21.82 -7.69
CA THR A 170 28.33 21.19 -6.41
C THR A 170 27.39 20.00 -6.33
N PRO A 171 27.89 18.75 -6.23
CA PRO A 171 27.03 17.60 -6.16
C PRO A 171 26.08 17.81 -4.97
N LYS A 172 24.78 17.83 -5.25
CA LYS A 172 23.75 17.92 -4.23
C LYS A 172 24.04 16.83 -3.20
N PRO A 173 24.05 17.14 -1.88
CA PRO A 173 24.36 16.15 -0.86
C PRO A 173 23.49 14.91 -1.06
N ILE A 174 24.13 13.74 -1.06
CA ILE A 174 23.47 12.44 -1.17
C ILE A 174 22.58 12.27 0.07
N GLU A 175 21.28 12.50 -0.09
CA GLU A 175 20.31 12.38 0.99
C GLU A 175 19.99 10.91 1.26
N LYS A 176 20.34 10.42 2.45
CA LYS A 176 20.00 9.05 2.89
C LYS A 176 18.69 9.07 3.66
N VAL A 177 17.77 8.18 3.30
CA VAL A 177 16.44 8.04 3.92
C VAL A 177 16.22 6.61 4.40
N SER A 178 15.53 6.45 5.53
CA SER A 178 15.11 5.15 6.05
C SER A 178 13.77 4.75 5.46
N VAL A 179 13.65 3.52 4.96
CA VAL A 179 12.45 3.03 4.27
C VAL A 179 12.03 1.68 4.81
N VAL A 180 10.72 1.43 4.81
CA VAL A 180 10.13 0.15 5.23
C VAL A 180 10.29 -0.88 4.12
N ARG A 181 10.96 -2.00 4.40
CA ARG A 181 11.23 -3.11 3.46
C ARG A 181 10.33 -4.31 3.69
N LYS A 182 10.00 -4.58 4.96
CA LYS A 182 9.06 -5.62 5.38
C LYS A 182 8.20 -5.09 6.52
N LEU A 183 6.93 -5.46 6.53
CA LEU A 183 6.00 -5.12 7.61
C LEU A 183 5.13 -6.32 8.00
N ARG A 184 4.48 -6.20 9.16
CA ARG A 184 3.38 -7.05 9.63
C ARG A 184 2.08 -6.26 9.56
N TYR A 185 1.02 -6.86 9.01
CA TYR A 185 -0.31 -6.24 8.90
C TYR A 185 -1.38 -7.15 9.50
N TYR A 186 -2.08 -6.65 10.51
CA TYR A 186 -3.18 -7.36 11.17
C TYR A 186 -4.50 -7.08 10.46
N VAL A 187 -5.13 -8.14 9.98
CA VAL A 187 -6.38 -8.09 9.21
C VAL A 187 -7.45 -8.93 9.91
N LEU A 188 -8.70 -8.47 9.90
CA LEU A 188 -9.78 -9.27 10.45
C LEU A 188 -10.02 -10.50 9.57
N GLU A 189 -10.14 -11.69 10.18
CA GLU A 189 -10.40 -12.93 9.46
C GLU A 189 -11.69 -12.82 8.61
N LYS A 190 -12.73 -12.19 9.16
CA LYS A 190 -13.98 -11.92 8.44
C LYS A 190 -13.79 -11.05 7.18
N GLN A 191 -12.85 -10.11 7.20
CA GLN A 191 -12.56 -9.23 6.07
C GLN A 191 -11.81 -9.99 4.97
N ALA A 192 -10.81 -10.78 5.37
CA ALA A 192 -10.04 -11.61 4.46
C ALA A 192 -10.90 -12.71 3.79
N SER A 193 -11.79 -13.36 4.56
CA SER A 193 -12.76 -14.31 4.01
C SER A 193 -13.74 -13.63 3.07
N ALA A 194 -14.34 -12.50 3.47
CA ALA A 194 -15.31 -11.79 2.65
C ALA A 194 -14.71 -11.35 1.29
N PHE A 195 -13.43 -10.96 1.26
CA PHE A 195 -12.72 -10.73 0.01
C PHE A 195 -12.73 -11.99 -0.89
N ILE A 196 -12.21 -13.12 -0.41
CA ILE A 196 -12.18 -14.37 -1.19
C ILE A 196 -13.59 -14.78 -1.64
N ASP A 197 -14.56 -14.73 -0.73
CA ASP A 197 -15.94 -15.14 -1.00
C ASP A 197 -16.59 -14.28 -2.10
N SER A 198 -16.37 -12.96 -2.04
CA SER A 198 -16.85 -12.03 -3.06
C SER A 198 -16.22 -12.25 -4.44
N CYS A 199 -15.01 -12.84 -4.48
CA CYS A 199 -14.24 -13.11 -5.70
C CYS A 199 -14.41 -14.53 -6.25
N TRP A 200 -15.06 -15.43 -5.51
CA TRP A 200 -15.06 -16.88 -5.78
C TRP A 200 -15.49 -17.26 -7.20
N SER A 201 -16.45 -16.53 -7.76
CA SER A 201 -17.01 -16.81 -9.09
C SER A 201 -16.40 -15.99 -10.22
N VAL A 202 -15.46 -15.10 -9.90
CA VAL A 202 -14.87 -14.19 -10.88
C VAL A 202 -13.95 -14.98 -11.82
N ARG A 203 -14.18 -14.82 -13.13
CA ARG A 203 -13.44 -15.52 -14.17
C ARG A 203 -12.66 -14.57 -15.05
N VAL A 204 -11.45 -15.00 -15.40
CA VAL A 204 -10.57 -14.38 -16.40
C VAL A 204 -10.33 -15.45 -17.45
N ASN A 205 -10.82 -15.23 -18.67
CA ASN A 205 -10.86 -16.24 -19.73
C ASN A 205 -11.50 -17.56 -19.23
N PHE A 206 -10.72 -18.63 -19.14
CA PHE A 206 -11.16 -19.96 -18.70
C PHE A 206 -10.77 -20.31 -17.26
N GLN A 207 -10.14 -19.39 -16.52
CA GLN A 207 -9.64 -19.61 -15.16
C GLN A 207 -10.37 -18.75 -14.13
N TYR A 208 -10.32 -19.14 -12.86
CA TYR A 208 -10.82 -18.32 -11.76
C TYR A 208 -9.78 -17.27 -11.39
N ALA A 209 -10.21 -16.02 -11.21
CA ALA A 209 -9.32 -14.91 -10.88
C ALA A 209 -8.58 -15.17 -9.56
N ILE A 210 -9.23 -15.83 -8.60
CA ILE A 210 -8.64 -16.14 -7.29
C ILE A 210 -7.50 -17.14 -7.40
N ASP A 211 -7.58 -18.13 -8.30
CA ASP A 211 -6.53 -19.13 -8.51
C ASP A 211 -5.25 -18.46 -9.06
N LEU A 212 -5.44 -17.49 -9.99
CA LEU A 212 -4.36 -16.65 -10.51
C LEU A 212 -3.71 -15.79 -9.41
N LEU A 213 -4.53 -15.13 -8.59
CA LEU A 213 -4.06 -14.33 -7.45
C LEU A 213 -3.37 -15.17 -6.37
N CYS A 214 -3.69 -16.46 -6.29
CA CYS A 214 -3.13 -17.40 -5.32
C CYS A 214 -1.83 -18.06 -5.78
N GLY A 215 -1.41 -17.84 -7.04
CA GLY A 215 -0.29 -18.55 -7.65
C GLY A 215 -0.52 -20.07 -7.75
N SER A 216 -1.78 -20.54 -7.72
CA SER A 216 -2.11 -21.96 -7.63
C SER A 216 -3.41 -22.30 -8.36
N ILE A 217 -3.40 -23.34 -9.20
CA ILE A 217 -4.50 -23.69 -10.12
C ILE A 217 -5.52 -24.66 -9.50
N ASN A 218 -5.27 -25.21 -8.31
CA ASN A 218 -5.97 -26.40 -7.82
C ASN A 218 -7.22 -26.14 -6.95
N ARG A 219 -7.86 -24.96 -7.02
CA ARG A 219 -9.02 -24.56 -6.19
C ARG A 219 -8.85 -24.67 -4.66
N ALA A 220 -7.67 -25.04 -4.18
CA ALA A 220 -7.32 -25.13 -2.76
C ALA A 220 -6.75 -23.79 -2.26
N CYS A 221 -7.32 -22.68 -2.73
CA CYS A 221 -6.92 -21.35 -2.30
C CYS A 221 -7.87 -20.85 -1.20
N ASP A 222 -7.38 -20.80 0.04
CA ASP A 222 -8.02 -20.07 1.12
C ASP A 222 -7.36 -18.68 1.28
N TYR A 223 -7.94 -17.84 2.15
CA TYR A 223 -7.43 -16.49 2.37
C TYR A 223 -5.98 -16.51 2.88
N LYS A 224 -5.60 -17.47 3.73
CA LYS A 224 -4.23 -17.55 4.27
C LYS A 224 -3.22 -17.78 3.16
N LYS A 225 -3.47 -18.75 2.29
CA LYS A 225 -2.60 -19.07 1.17
C LYS A 225 -2.51 -17.91 0.18
N LEU A 226 -3.65 -17.30 -0.15
CA LEU A 226 -3.68 -16.15 -1.06
C LEU A 226 -2.85 -14.99 -0.52
N PHE A 227 -3.11 -14.56 0.72
CA PHE A 227 -2.44 -13.40 1.32
C PHE A 227 -0.96 -13.66 1.58
N ASN A 228 -0.58 -14.91 1.90
CA ASN A 228 0.82 -15.31 1.94
C ASN A 228 1.49 -15.16 0.57
N TYR A 229 0.83 -15.61 -0.51
CA TYR A 229 1.36 -15.48 -1.86
C TYR A 229 1.52 -14.01 -2.27
N ILE A 230 0.46 -13.20 -2.20
CA ILE A 230 0.54 -11.79 -2.63
C ILE A 230 1.40 -10.92 -1.70
N GLY A 231 1.60 -11.31 -0.43
CA GLY A 231 2.40 -10.54 0.53
C GLY A 231 3.88 -10.90 0.55
N LEU A 232 4.23 -12.18 0.45
CA LEU A 232 5.60 -12.66 0.65
C LEU A 232 6.21 -13.34 -0.58
N GLU A 233 5.45 -14.12 -1.33
CA GLU A 233 6.00 -15.00 -2.38
C GLU A 233 5.96 -14.37 -3.78
N SER A 234 4.96 -13.53 -4.07
CA SER A 234 4.78 -12.91 -5.38
C SER A 234 5.95 -11.97 -5.69
N SER A 235 6.53 -12.14 -6.87
CA SER A 235 7.53 -11.21 -7.43
C SER A 235 6.92 -9.85 -7.77
N GLN A 236 5.60 -9.80 -7.93
CA GLN A 236 4.87 -8.58 -8.30
C GLN A 236 4.57 -7.70 -7.08
N SER A 237 4.78 -8.19 -5.84
CA SER A 237 4.60 -7.35 -4.66
C SER A 237 5.83 -6.47 -4.45
N PRO A 238 5.69 -5.14 -4.52
CA PRO A 238 6.83 -4.23 -4.40
C PRO A 238 7.30 -4.11 -2.94
N LEU A 239 6.47 -4.51 -1.96
CA LEU A 239 6.75 -4.50 -0.52
C LEU A 239 6.42 -5.87 0.08
N LYS A 240 7.25 -6.37 1.02
CA LYS A 240 6.98 -7.64 1.70
C LYS A 240 6.03 -7.42 2.89
N ILE A 241 4.90 -8.12 2.86
CA ILE A 241 3.80 -7.97 3.82
C ILE A 241 3.55 -9.31 4.50
N GLU A 242 3.74 -9.35 5.81
CA GLU A 242 3.38 -10.48 6.66
C GLU A 242 1.97 -10.27 7.22
N PHE A 243 0.97 -10.93 6.63
CA PHE A 243 -0.42 -10.83 7.08
C PHE A 243 -0.67 -11.71 8.32
N VAL A 244 -1.32 -11.13 9.33
CA VAL A 244 -1.77 -11.82 10.54
C VAL A 244 -3.29 -11.71 10.65
N PHE A 245 -3.98 -12.85 10.64
CA PHE A 245 -5.45 -12.89 10.69
C PHE A 245 -5.95 -13.06 12.11
N VAL A 246 -6.86 -12.18 12.53
CA VAL A 246 -7.40 -12.13 13.90
C VAL A 246 -8.91 -11.90 13.89
N ASN A 247 -9.60 -12.25 14.96
CA ASN A 247 -11.06 -12.05 15.08
C ASN A 247 -11.45 -10.69 15.68
N GLY A 248 -10.49 -9.90 16.13
CA GLY A 248 -10.66 -8.62 16.80
C GLY A 248 -9.30 -8.04 17.19
N SER A 249 -9.23 -7.29 18.29
CA SER A 249 -7.95 -6.88 18.86
C SER A 249 -7.13 -8.11 19.27
N SER A 250 -5.82 -8.07 19.04
CA SER A 250 -4.92 -9.18 19.37
C SER A 250 -3.60 -8.68 19.93
N TYR A 251 -3.09 -9.38 20.94
CA TYR A 251 -1.80 -9.08 21.55
C TYR A 251 -0.71 -9.87 20.85
N ASP A 252 0.28 -9.17 20.33
CA ASP A 252 1.47 -9.76 19.74
C ASP A 252 2.58 -9.84 20.79
N GLN A 253 3.05 -11.07 21.03
CA GLN A 253 4.06 -11.37 22.06
C GLN A 253 5.45 -10.90 21.63
N ASP A 254 5.80 -10.99 20.35
CA ASP A 254 7.11 -10.60 19.83
C ASP A 254 7.29 -9.08 19.89
N LEU A 255 6.19 -8.34 19.68
CA LEU A 255 6.16 -6.89 19.68
C LEU A 255 5.70 -6.27 21.00
N ASN A 256 5.27 -7.11 21.96
CA ASN A 256 4.73 -6.71 23.26
C ASN A 256 3.68 -5.58 23.15
N ARG A 257 2.75 -5.72 22.19
CA ARG A 257 1.75 -4.68 21.87
C ARG A 257 0.44 -5.29 21.43
N THR A 258 -0.66 -4.63 21.78
CA THR A 258 -2.00 -4.97 21.25
C THR A 258 -2.28 -4.19 19.96
N PHE A 259 -2.63 -4.92 18.92
CA PHE A 259 -3.07 -4.39 17.63
C PHE A 259 -4.59 -4.44 17.50
N HIS A 260 -5.15 -3.42 16.88
CA HIS A 260 -6.57 -3.20 16.64
C HIS A 260 -6.78 -3.08 15.13
N PRO A 261 -7.13 -4.18 14.43
CA PRO A 261 -7.35 -4.17 12.99
C PRO A 261 -8.41 -3.15 12.54
N PRO A 262 -8.32 -2.67 11.29
CA PRO A 262 -9.27 -1.71 10.74
C PRO A 262 -10.69 -2.27 10.79
N GLN A 263 -11.63 -1.44 11.24
CA GLN A 263 -13.05 -1.78 11.17
C GLN A 263 -13.62 -1.25 9.85
N GLY A 264 -14.31 -2.10 9.12
CA GLY A 264 -14.92 -1.74 7.84
C GLY A 264 -15.81 -2.86 7.34
N SER A 265 -16.90 -2.51 6.67
CA SER A 265 -17.79 -3.46 6.03
C SER A 265 -17.23 -3.87 4.67
N MET A 266 -17.14 -5.18 4.47
CA MET A 266 -16.91 -5.76 3.15
C MET A 266 -18.25 -6.01 2.46
N PHE A 267 -18.23 -6.00 1.12
CA PHE A 267 -19.41 -6.25 0.32
C PHE A 267 -19.47 -7.71 -0.13
N SER A 268 -20.65 -8.34 -0.04
CA SER A 268 -20.90 -9.62 -0.69
C SER A 268 -20.91 -9.45 -2.22
N CYS A 269 -20.79 -10.55 -2.95
CA CYS A 269 -20.69 -10.51 -4.42
C CYS A 269 -21.94 -9.89 -5.09
N ASP A 270 -23.12 -10.02 -4.47
CA ASP A 270 -24.43 -9.59 -5.00
C ASP A 270 -24.78 -8.15 -4.60
N GLN A 271 -24.06 -7.59 -3.63
CA GLN A 271 -24.23 -6.20 -3.20
C GLN A 271 -23.70 -5.23 -4.25
N PRO A 272 -24.46 -4.17 -4.55
CA PRO A 272 -24.00 -3.16 -5.49
C PRO A 272 -22.91 -2.30 -4.86
N VAL A 273 -21.84 -2.05 -5.62
CA VAL A 273 -20.76 -1.12 -5.24
C VAL A 273 -20.55 -0.13 -6.38
N ILE A 274 -20.52 1.15 -6.04
CA ILE A 274 -20.25 2.23 -7.01
C ILE A 274 -18.79 2.59 -6.88
N LEU A 275 -18.01 2.29 -7.92
CA LEU A 275 -16.61 2.69 -8.05
C LEU A 275 -16.49 3.62 -9.26
N PRO A 276 -15.82 4.79 -9.15
CA PRO A 276 -15.78 5.78 -10.22
C PRO A 276 -15.29 5.24 -11.58
N HIS A 277 -14.40 4.24 -11.55
CA HIS A 277 -13.74 3.67 -12.72
C HIS A 277 -14.33 2.31 -13.16
N ILE A 278 -15.33 1.75 -12.46
CA ILE A 278 -15.96 0.48 -12.83
C ILE A 278 -17.39 0.72 -13.28
N SER A 279 -17.67 0.43 -14.55
CA SER A 279 -18.99 0.63 -15.17
C SER A 279 -20.09 -0.28 -14.58
N ARG A 280 -19.73 -1.48 -14.09
CA ARG A 280 -20.68 -2.42 -13.50
C ARG A 280 -21.01 -2.03 -12.06
N GLN A 281 -22.28 -2.19 -11.69
CA GLN A 281 -22.72 -1.97 -10.30
C GLN A 281 -22.79 -3.28 -9.49
N LYS A 282 -22.94 -4.46 -10.12
CA LYS A 282 -23.09 -5.77 -9.44
C LYS A 282 -22.26 -6.87 -10.12
N CYS A 283 -21.92 -7.91 -9.37
CA CYS A 283 -21.26 -9.11 -9.91
C CYS A 283 -22.27 -10.17 -10.35
N THR A 284 -21.83 -11.07 -11.22
CA THR A 284 -22.52 -12.36 -11.44
C THR A 284 -21.98 -13.36 -10.41
N CYS A 285 -22.72 -13.58 -9.34
CA CYS A 285 -22.39 -14.58 -8.33
C CYS A 285 -22.83 -15.97 -8.78
N MET A 286 -21.96 -16.97 -8.68
CA MET A 286 -22.43 -18.33 -8.47
C MET A 286 -22.50 -18.57 -6.97
N ILE A 287 -23.65 -19.07 -6.49
CA ILE A 287 -23.83 -19.45 -5.09
C ILE A 287 -22.76 -20.50 -4.76
N ASN A 288 -21.89 -20.21 -3.79
CA ASN A 288 -20.94 -21.20 -3.31
C ASN A 288 -21.67 -22.19 -2.40
N ILE A 289 -22.19 -23.28 -2.98
CA ILE A 289 -22.95 -24.31 -2.26
C ILE A 289 -22.10 -24.96 -1.13
N SER A 290 -20.76 -24.87 -1.17
CA SER A 290 -19.90 -25.43 -0.12
C SER A 290 -19.85 -24.58 1.17
N LEU A 291 -20.16 -23.28 1.12
CA LEU A 291 -20.24 -22.41 2.29
C LEU A 291 -21.57 -22.53 3.05
N HIS A 292 -22.66 -22.91 2.36
CA HIS A 292 -23.96 -23.19 3.01
C HIS A 292 -24.03 -24.54 3.74
N ARG A 293 -22.96 -25.34 3.75
CA ARG A 293 -22.86 -26.56 4.59
C ARG A 293 -22.21 -26.34 5.96
N ARG A 294 -21.85 -25.09 6.30
CA ARG A 294 -21.35 -24.73 7.65
C ARG A 294 -22.36 -23.86 8.42
N ILE A 295 -23.62 -24.27 8.41
CA ILE A 295 -24.65 -23.87 9.39
C ILE A 295 -25.39 -25.13 9.80
#